data_AF-A0A849UAN7-F1
#
_entry.id   AF-A0A849UAN7-F1
#
_cell.length_a   1.000
_cell.length_b   1.000
_cell.length_c   1.000
_cell.angle_alpha   90.00
_cell.angle_beta   90.00
_cell.angle_gamma   90.00
#
_symmetry.space_group_name_H-M   'P 1'
#
loop_
_entity.id
_entity.type
_entity.pdbx_description
1 polymer ?
#
loop_
_entity_poly.entity_id
_entity_poly.type
_entity_poly.pdbx_seq_one_letter_code
_entity_poly.pdbx_strand_id
1 'polypeptide(L)'
;MSTTTEEILDQISTLILDLGSLREQVSDGTDRAAINNQITALTKWWRKIDDLRASEPKPGLAEAKTALEGIVVDLKKEKKKLESVAKVIYRAAQAIAIAEKVAKLVV
;
A
#
# COMPACT_ATOMS: atom_id res chain seq x y z
N MET A 1 9.58 -18.17 -7.90
CA MET A 1 10.56 -17.13 -7.56
C MET A 1 10.36 -16.73 -6.12
N SER A 2 11.44 -16.60 -5.36
CA SER A 2 11.40 -16.17 -3.95
C SER A 2 11.21 -14.66 -3.88
N THR A 3 10.19 -14.21 -3.14
CA THR A 3 9.85 -12.79 -3.07
C THR A 3 10.89 -11.97 -2.32
N THR A 4 11.30 -10.85 -2.92
CA THR A 4 12.24 -9.91 -2.30
C THR A 4 11.51 -8.70 -1.72
N THR A 5 12.22 -7.93 -0.88
CA THR A 5 11.72 -6.67 -0.36
C THR A 5 11.47 -5.64 -1.47
N GLU A 6 12.18 -5.72 -2.60
CA GLU A 6 11.96 -4.87 -3.78
C GLU A 6 10.55 -5.02 -4.34
N GLU A 7 10.11 -6.26 -4.56
CA GLU A 7 8.77 -6.51 -5.08
C GLU A 7 7.67 -5.97 -4.13
N ILE A 8 7.91 -5.99 -2.82
CA ILE A 8 6.99 -5.39 -1.84
C ILE A 8 6.98 -3.86 -1.97
N LEU A 9 8.15 -3.25 -2.06
CA LEU A 9 8.30 -1.81 -2.21
C LEU A 9 7.62 -1.32 -3.49
N ASP A 10 7.68 -2.09 -4.59
CA ASP A 10 6.97 -1.78 -5.82
C ASP A 10 5.44 -1.82 -5.67
N GLN A 11 4.90 -2.79 -4.93
CA GLN A 11 3.47 -2.84 -4.64
C GLN A 11 3.02 -1.64 -3.79
N ILE A 12 3.79 -1.27 -2.76
CA ILE A 12 3.49 -0.11 -1.92
C ILE A 12 3.58 1.19 -2.73
N SER A 13 4.59 1.33 -3.60
CA SER A 13 4.70 2.46 -4.54
C SER A 13 3.47 2.57 -5.44
N THR A 14 3.01 1.44 -6.00
CA THR A 14 1.81 1.39 -6.85
C THR A 14 0.58 1.87 -6.09
N LEU A 15 0.37 1.41 -4.85
CA LEU A 15 -0.73 1.86 -3.99
C LEU A 15 -0.68 3.36 -3.72
N ILE A 16 0.49 3.91 -3.42
CA ILE A 16 0.68 5.34 -3.19
C ILE A 16 0.26 6.16 -4.42
N LEU A 17 0.71 5.73 -5.62
CA LEU A 17 0.36 6.42 -6.88
C LEU A 17 -1.14 6.34 -7.19
N ASP A 18 -1.75 5.18 -6.99
CA ASP A 18 -3.18 5.02 -7.24
C ASP A 18 -4.04 5.82 -6.25
N LEU A 19 -3.65 5.86 -4.97
CA LEU A 19 -4.28 6.71 -3.95
C LEU A 19 -4.09 8.20 -4.26
N GLY A 20 -2.91 8.61 -4.74
CA GLY A 20 -2.66 9.98 -5.17
C GLY A 20 -3.57 10.38 -6.34
N SER A 21 -3.73 9.50 -7.33
CA SER A 21 -4.65 9.72 -8.44
C SER A 21 -6.11 9.82 -8.00
N LEU A 22 -6.52 9.03 -7.00
CA LEU A 22 -7.86 9.06 -6.42
C LEU A 22 -8.11 10.33 -5.64
N ARG A 23 -7.13 10.76 -4.82
CA ARG A 23 -7.19 12.00 -4.04
C ARG A 23 -7.52 13.21 -4.91
N GLU A 24 -6.99 13.29 -6.12
CA GLU A 24 -7.28 14.39 -7.05
C GLU A 24 -8.68 14.33 -7.68
N GLN A 25 -9.36 13.19 -7.62
CA GLN A 25 -10.73 13.00 -8.12
C GLN A 25 -11.80 13.19 -7.03
N VAL A 26 -11.39 13.27 -5.76
CA VAL A 26 -12.30 13.43 -4.61
C VAL A 26 -12.53 14.91 -4.32
N SER A 27 -13.78 15.34 -4.43
CA SER A 27 -14.19 16.73 -4.20
C SER A 27 -14.37 17.09 -2.72
N ASP A 28 -14.70 16.11 -1.87
CA ASP A 28 -14.88 16.34 -0.43
C ASP A 28 -13.54 16.51 0.27
N GLY A 29 -13.39 17.59 1.03
CA GLY A 29 -12.12 17.93 1.70
C GLY A 29 -11.74 16.96 2.81
N THR A 30 -12.71 16.36 3.49
CA THR A 30 -12.49 15.41 4.58
C THR A 30 -11.99 14.09 4.03
N ASP A 31 -12.66 13.57 3.00
CA ASP A 31 -12.27 12.35 2.30
C ASP A 31 -10.90 12.50 1.63
N ARG A 32 -10.63 13.66 1.02
CA ARG A 32 -9.32 13.98 0.44
C ARG A 32 -8.21 13.96 1.49
N ALA A 33 -8.45 14.56 2.66
CA ALA A 33 -7.51 14.55 3.77
C ALA A 33 -7.28 13.13 4.32
N ALA A 34 -8.33 12.32 4.42
CA ALA A 34 -8.23 10.94 4.84
C ALA A 34 -7.36 10.11 3.89
N ILE A 35 -7.56 10.21 2.57
CA ILE A 35 -6.68 9.56 1.57
C ILE A 35 -5.24 10.06 1.71
N ASN A 36 -5.03 11.36 1.91
CA ASN A 36 -3.70 11.94 2.07
C ASN A 36 -2.97 11.40 3.32
N ASN A 37 -3.70 11.15 4.41
CA ASN A 37 -3.15 10.52 5.61
C ASN A 37 -2.72 9.08 5.33
N GLN A 38 -3.50 8.32 4.54
CA GLN A 38 -3.12 6.96 4.13
C GLN A 38 -1.86 6.95 3.27
N ILE A 39 -1.76 7.88 2.29
CA ILE A 39 -0.56 8.07 1.47
C ILE A 39 0.66 8.33 2.35
N THR A 40 0.55 9.28 3.28
CA THR A 40 1.64 9.66 4.19
C THR A 40 2.12 8.46 5.02
N ALA A 41 1.18 7.67 5.54
CA ALA A 41 1.50 6.47 6.32
C ALA A 41 2.17 5.39 5.46
N LEU A 42 1.67 5.12 4.25
CA LEU A 42 2.30 4.17 3.32
C LEU A 42 3.71 4.62 2.93
N THR A 43 3.92 5.90 2.64
CA THR A 43 5.27 6.44 2.34
C THR A 43 6.23 6.27 3.51
N LYS A 44 5.76 6.46 4.75
CA LYS A 44 6.57 6.22 5.95
C LYS A 44 7.02 4.76 6.05
N TRP A 45 6.10 3.81 5.83
CA TRP A 45 6.43 2.39 5.87
C TRP A 45 7.30 1.96 4.69
N TRP A 46 7.06 2.51 3.50
CA TRP A 46 7.89 2.31 2.32
C TRP A 46 9.36 2.64 2.63
N ARG A 47 9.62 3.85 3.15
CA ARG A 47 10.98 4.28 3.51
C ARG A 47 11.60 3.35 4.55
N LYS A 48 10.85 3.01 5.59
CA LYS A 48 11.35 2.12 6.64
C LYS A 48 11.71 0.73 6.10
N ILE A 49 10.92 0.17 5.19
CA ILE A 49 11.20 -1.14 4.58
C ILE A 49 12.42 -1.03 3.65
N ASP A 50 12.56 0.08 2.92
CA ASP A 50 13.71 0.33 2.05
C ASP A 50 15.01 0.48 2.85
N ASP A 51 14.98 1.23 3.97
CA ASP A 51 16.11 1.37 4.91
C ASP A 51 16.52 0.01 5.53
N LEU A 52 15.56 -0.90 5.70
CA LEU A 52 15.76 -2.23 6.29
C LEU A 52 15.88 -3.34 5.24
N ARG A 53 16.02 -2.99 3.95
CA ARG A 53 15.98 -3.94 2.85
C ARG A 53 16.96 -5.09 3.11
N ALA A 54 16.44 -6.31 3.14
CA ALA A 54 17.26 -7.52 3.17
C ALA A 54 17.70 -7.87 1.75
N SER A 55 18.96 -8.26 1.58
CA SER A 55 19.49 -8.76 0.30
C SER A 55 18.96 -10.16 -0.06
N GLU A 56 18.43 -10.89 0.93
CA GLU A 56 17.91 -12.24 0.77
C GLU A 56 16.40 -12.31 1.01
N PRO A 57 15.68 -13.22 0.32
CA PRO A 57 14.26 -13.48 0.58
C PRO A 57 14.03 -13.91 2.03
N LYS A 58 13.06 -13.29 2.71
CA LYS A 58 12.63 -13.70 4.06
C LYS A 58 11.29 -14.45 4.06
N PRO A 59 11.10 -15.42 4.98
CA PRO A 59 9.80 -16.05 5.19
C PRO A 59 8.70 -15.01 5.44
N GLY A 60 7.52 -15.20 4.83
CA GLY A 60 6.38 -14.29 4.97
C GLY A 60 6.33 -13.12 3.98
N LEU A 61 7.42 -12.83 3.24
CA LEU A 61 7.40 -11.80 2.20
C LEU A 61 6.48 -12.18 1.03
N ALA A 62 6.43 -13.46 0.65
CA ALA A 62 5.54 -13.93 -0.41
C ALA A 62 4.04 -13.71 -0.06
N GLU A 63 3.64 -14.03 1.17
CA GLU A 63 2.27 -13.80 1.65
C GLU A 63 1.93 -12.31 1.66
N ALA A 64 2.85 -11.47 2.16
CA ALA A 64 2.68 -10.03 2.17
C ALA A 64 2.54 -9.47 0.74
N LYS A 65 3.33 -9.98 -0.21
CA LYS A 65 3.24 -9.59 -1.63
C LYS A 65 1.87 -9.93 -2.21
N THR A 66 1.43 -11.18 -2.07
CA THR A 66 0.13 -11.62 -2.59
C THR A 66 -1.02 -10.81 -1.97
N ALA A 67 -0.96 -10.50 -0.68
CA ALA A 67 -1.95 -9.66 -0.02
C ALA A 67 -1.96 -8.23 -0.57
N LEU A 68 -0.79 -7.61 -0.76
CA LEU A 68 -0.66 -6.27 -1.36
C LEU A 68 -1.15 -6.25 -2.82
N GLU A 69 -0.80 -7.25 -3.63
CA GLU A 69 -1.27 -7.39 -5.01
C GLU A 69 -2.81 -7.47 -5.06
N GLY A 70 -3.43 -8.24 -4.17
CA GLY A 70 -4.89 -8.31 -4.03
C GLY A 70 -5.50 -6.94 -3.72
N ILE A 71 -4.89 -6.19 -2.80
CA ILE A 71 -5.32 -4.83 -2.46
C ILE A 71 -5.16 -3.88 -3.65
N VAL A 72 -4.06 -3.95 -4.40
CA VAL A 72 -3.84 -3.14 -5.62
C VAL A 72 -4.92 -3.41 -6.65
N VAL A 73 -5.24 -4.69 -6.90
CA VAL A 73 -6.29 -5.09 -7.85
C VAL A 73 -7.65 -4.55 -7.41
N ASP A 74 -7.99 -4.69 -6.13
CA ASP A 74 -9.25 -4.18 -5.58
C ASP A 74 -9.32 -2.65 -5.65
N LEU A 75 -8.26 -1.95 -5.26
CA LEU A 75 -8.17 -0.49 -5.31
C LEU A 75 -8.33 0.03 -6.75
N LYS A 76 -7.75 -0.66 -7.75
CA LYS A 76 -7.93 -0.33 -9.16
C LYS A 76 -9.37 -0.52 -9.64
N LYS A 77 -10.07 -1.55 -9.16
CA LYS A 77 -11.50 -1.76 -9.46
C LYS A 77 -12.35 -0.65 -8.84
N GLU A 78 -12.11 -0.34 -7.57
CA GLU A 78 -12.80 0.72 -6.84
C GLU A 78 -12.56 2.10 -7.49
N LYS A 79 -11.33 2.36 -7.97
CA LYS A 79 -10.97 3.57 -8.73
C LYS A 79 -11.72 3.71 -10.03
N LYS A 80 -11.86 2.64 -10.81
CA LYS A 80 -12.58 2.68 -12.09
C LYS A 80 -14.07 2.94 -11.92
N LYS A 81 -14.65 2.50 -10.81
CA LYS A 81 -16.09 2.58 -10.58
C LYS A 81 -16.51 3.74 -9.67
N LEU A 82 -15.56 4.40 -9.00
CA LEU A 82 -15.79 5.43 -7.97
C LEU A 82 -16.85 4.97 -6.95
N GLU A 83 -16.87 3.68 -6.60
CA GLU A 83 -17.97 3.09 -5.82
C GLU A 83 -18.05 3.69 -4.41
N SER A 84 -16.91 3.91 -3.73
CA SER A 84 -16.90 4.55 -2.40
C SER A 84 -15.49 4.95 -1.94
N VAL A 85 -15.30 6.20 -1.52
CA VAL A 85 -14.04 6.67 -0.90
C VAL A 85 -13.75 5.94 0.42
N ALA A 86 -14.78 5.60 1.20
CA ALA A 86 -14.62 4.85 2.44
C ALA A 86 -13.98 3.47 2.20
N LYS A 87 -14.37 2.78 1.12
CA LYS A 87 -13.74 1.50 0.72
C LYS A 87 -12.26 1.70 0.35
N VAL A 88 -11.94 2.75 -0.41
CA VAL A 88 -10.56 3.10 -0.77
C VAL A 88 -9.70 3.30 0.49
N ILE A 89 -10.20 4.08 1.45
CA ILE A 89 -9.51 4.34 2.72
C ILE A 89 -9.31 3.03 3.49
N TYR A 90 -10.34 2.18 3.55
CA TYR A 90 -10.26 0.88 4.22
C TYR A 90 -9.19 -0.04 3.58
N ARG A 91 -9.13 -0.10 2.24
CA ARG A 91 -8.09 -0.87 1.53
C ARG A 91 -6.69 -0.34 1.78
N ALA A 92 -6.52 0.98 1.83
CA ALA A 92 -5.25 1.60 2.15
C ALA A 92 -4.81 1.27 3.59
N ALA A 93 -5.74 1.27 4.56
CA ALA A 93 -5.46 0.87 5.93
C ALA A 93 -5.00 -0.60 6.04
N GLN A 94 -5.61 -1.51 5.27
CA GLN A 94 -5.14 -2.90 5.17
C GLN A 94 -3.72 -3.00 4.65
N ALA A 95 -3.38 -2.23 3.60
CA ALA A 95 -2.03 -2.20 3.05
C ALA A 95 -1.00 -1.68 4.05
N ILE A 96 -1.34 -0.66 4.85
CA ILE A 96 -0.49 -0.15 5.93
C ILE A 96 -0.19 -1.25 6.96
N ALA A 97 -1.22 -1.99 7.38
CA ALA A 97 -1.03 -3.09 8.35
C ALA A 97 -0.11 -4.19 7.80
N ILE A 98 -0.17 -4.48 6.49
CA ILE A 98 0.74 -5.42 5.85
C ILE A 98 2.17 -4.84 5.78
N ALA A 99 2.32 -3.57 5.40
CA ALA A 99 3.62 -2.90 5.34
C ALA A 99 4.30 -2.86 6.73
N GLU A 100 3.54 -2.61 7.80
CA GLU A 100 4.05 -2.72 9.17
C GLU A 100 4.54 -4.14 9.51
N LYS A 101 3.80 -5.17 9.11
CA LYS A 101 4.22 -6.57 9.30
C LYS A 101 5.51 -6.85 8.52
N VAL A 102 5.60 -6.41 7.26
CA VAL A 102 6.82 -6.57 6.45
C VAL A 102 8.01 -5.90 7.12
N ALA A 103 7.85 -4.66 7.60
CA ALA A 103 8.90 -3.96 8.32
C ALA A 103 9.41 -4.78 9.52
N LYS A 104 8.53 -5.47 10.26
CA LYS A 104 8.91 -6.35 11.39
C LYS A 104 9.62 -7.64 10.93
N LEU A 105 9.32 -8.14 9.74
CA LEU A 105 9.98 -9.31 9.16
C LEU A 105 11.38 -8.99 8.64
N VAL A 106 11.59 -7.78 8.10
CA VAL A 106 12.87 -7.39 7.50
C VAL A 106 13.91 -6.90 8.52
N VAL A 107 13.49 -6.46 9.71
CA VAL A 107 14.40 -6.28 10.88
C VAL A 107 15.12 -7.58 11.24
#